data_AF-A0A643ATV4-F1
#
_entry.id   AF-A0A643ATV4-F1
#
_cell.length_a   1.000
_cell.length_b   1.000
_cell.length_c   1.000
_cell.angle_alpha   90.00
_cell.angle_beta   90.00
_cell.angle_gamma   90.00
#
_symmetry.space_group_name_H-M   'P 1'
#
loop_
_entity.id
_entity.type
_entity.pdbx_description
1 polymer ?
#
loop_
_entity_poly.entity_id
_entity_poly.type
_entity_poly.pdbx_seq_one_letter_code
_entity_poly.pdbx_strand_id
1 'polypeptide(L)'
;QTESKRLLAPPEKKAASKGDVPTKRPPVLRAGVNTVPTLVGNKKAQLVVTAHEVDPVGLVIFLPVLYLQVGASYCIIKGKARLGHLVHSRAYTTIAFTQVN
;
A
#
# COMPACT_ATOMS: atom_id res chain seq x y z
N GLN A 1 -11.51 8.67 -11.02
CA GLN A 1 -12.09 10.03 -10.91
C GLN A 1 -11.48 10.86 -9.78
N THR A 2 -11.23 10.30 -8.60
CA THR A 2 -10.60 11.00 -7.47
C THR A 2 -9.21 11.56 -7.80
N GLU A 3 -8.40 10.82 -8.55
CA GLU A 3 -7.05 11.26 -8.95
C GLU A 3 -7.10 12.43 -9.93
N SER A 4 -7.95 12.37 -10.96
CA SER A 4 -8.18 13.46 -11.91
C SER A 4 -8.65 14.74 -11.21
N LYS A 5 -9.59 14.64 -10.27
CA LYS A 5 -10.06 15.79 -9.48
C LYS A 5 -8.96 16.36 -8.57
N ARG A 6 -8.06 15.51 -8.09
CA ARG A 6 -6.86 15.89 -7.32
C ARG A 6 -5.74 16.50 -8.15
N LEU A 7 -5.69 16.28 -9.46
CA LEU A 7 -4.71 16.88 -10.36
C LEU A 7 -5.19 18.23 -10.92
N LEU A 8 -6.51 18.45 -10.94
CA LEU A 8 -7.14 19.71 -11.34
C LEU A 8 -7.18 20.76 -10.23
N ALA A 9 -7.28 20.37 -8.96
CA ALA A 9 -7.24 21.30 -7.82
C ALA A 9 -5.84 21.94 -7.50
N PRO A 10 -4.69 21.29 -7.77
CA PRO A 10 -3.36 21.86 -7.60
C PRO A 10 -3.01 23.04 -8.50
N PRO A 11 -3.30 23.06 -9.83
CA PRO A 11 -2.92 24.19 -10.68
C PRO A 11 -3.63 25.49 -10.26
N GLU A 12 -4.90 25.43 -9.84
CA GLU A 12 -5.64 26.60 -9.33
C GLU A 12 -5.01 27.16 -8.04
N LYS A 13 -4.52 26.29 -7.15
CA LYS A 13 -3.90 26.68 -5.89
C LYS A 13 -2.43 27.11 -6.05
N LYS A 14 -1.69 26.51 -6.98
CA LYS A 14 -0.31 26.89 -7.32
C LYS A 14 -0.22 28.21 -8.09
N ALA A 15 -1.24 28.56 -8.88
CA ALA A 15 -1.32 29.87 -9.54
C ALA A 15 -1.52 31.03 -8.56
N ALA A 16 -2.11 30.78 -7.39
CA ALA A 16 -2.39 31.80 -6.37
C ALA A 16 -1.29 31.96 -5.31
N SER A 17 -0.34 31.03 -5.17
CA SER A 17 0.71 31.08 -4.14
C SER A 17 2.11 30.80 -4.71
N LYS A 18 2.98 31.81 -4.70
CA LYS A 18 4.42 31.68 -4.95
C LYS A 18 5.08 30.87 -3.84
N GLY A 19 5.28 29.58 -4.06
CA GLY A 19 6.08 28.71 -3.20
C GLY A 19 5.59 27.27 -3.21
N ASP A 20 6.49 26.31 -3.41
CA ASP A 20 6.16 24.88 -3.34
C ASP A 20 6.01 24.48 -1.86
N VAL A 21 4.84 24.79 -1.29
CA VAL A 21 4.51 24.42 0.10
C VAL A 21 4.30 22.90 0.14
N PRO A 22 5.06 22.14 0.96
CA PRO A 22 4.92 20.70 1.04
C PRO A 22 3.55 20.34 1.62
N THR A 23 2.63 19.97 0.74
CA THR A 23 1.29 19.53 1.14
C THR A 23 1.42 18.21 1.89
N LYS A 24 0.94 18.18 3.14
CA LYS A 24 0.89 16.97 3.98
C LYS A 24 0.01 15.93 3.29
N ARG A 25 0.64 14.92 2.68
CA ARG A 25 -0.06 13.86 1.98
C ARG A 25 -0.74 12.96 3.02
N PRO A 26 -2.02 12.60 2.85
CA PRO A 26 -2.66 11.68 3.77
C PRO A 26 -1.98 10.31 3.68
N PRO A 27 -2.02 9.53 4.78
CA PRO A 27 -1.53 8.16 4.76
C PRO A 27 -2.33 7.34 3.73
N VAL A 28 -1.61 6.59 2.91
CA VAL A 28 -2.21 5.72 1.88
C VAL A 28 -1.74 4.29 2.10
N LEU A 29 -2.62 3.37 1.75
CA LEU A 29 -2.29 1.96 1.69
C LEU A 29 -1.24 1.74 0.60
N ARG A 30 -0.25 0.91 0.91
CA ARG A 30 0.76 0.48 -0.06
C ARG A 30 0.42 -0.92 -0.49
N ALA A 31 0.21 -1.10 -1.78
CA ALA A 31 -0.10 -2.40 -2.34
C ALA A 31 1.02 -2.78 -3.30
N GLY A 32 1.47 -4.02 -3.27
CA GLY A 32 2.36 -4.58 -4.29
C GLY A 32 3.21 -5.72 -3.77
N VAL A 33 3.35 -6.77 -4.56
CA VAL A 33 4.24 -7.90 -4.20
C VAL A 33 5.70 -7.44 -4.12
N ASN A 34 6.09 -6.40 -4.85
CA ASN A 34 7.44 -5.85 -4.82
C ASN A 34 7.56 -4.71 -3.79
N THR A 35 6.56 -3.84 -3.73
CA THR A 35 6.58 -2.65 -2.86
C THR A 35 6.48 -3.03 -1.38
N VAL A 36 5.65 -4.00 -1.03
CA VAL A 36 5.44 -4.43 0.36
C VAL A 36 6.72 -4.99 1.00
N PRO A 37 7.45 -5.96 0.40
CA PRO A 37 8.73 -6.42 0.95
C PRO A 37 9.75 -5.31 1.15
N THR A 38 9.86 -4.35 0.20
CA THR A 38 10.80 -3.23 0.34
C THR A 38 10.43 -2.32 1.51
N LEU A 39 9.13 -2.11 1.77
CA LEU A 39 8.67 -1.33 2.92
C LEU A 39 8.87 -2.07 4.24
N VAL A 40 8.71 -3.39 4.23
CA VAL A 40 9.00 -4.25 5.37
C VAL A 40 10.50 -4.22 5.67
N GLY A 41 11.38 -4.48 4.70
CA GLY A 41 12.83 -4.44 4.90
C GLY A 41 13.33 -3.10 5.44
N ASN A 42 12.68 -1.99 5.06
CA ASN A 42 12.97 -0.66 5.59
C ASN A 42 12.29 -0.33 6.94
N LYS A 43 11.58 -1.29 7.55
CA LYS A 43 10.81 -1.16 8.81
C LYS A 43 9.78 -0.03 8.78
N LYS A 44 9.24 0.28 7.59
CA LYS A 44 8.21 1.32 7.39
C LYS A 44 6.78 0.76 7.41
N ALA A 45 6.63 -0.56 7.39
CA ALA A 45 5.33 -1.23 7.46
C ALA A 45 5.01 -1.58 8.91
N GLN A 46 3.80 -1.22 9.35
CA GLN A 46 3.27 -1.57 10.67
C GLN A 46 2.52 -2.90 10.63
N LEU A 47 1.68 -3.08 9.60
CA LEU A 47 0.88 -4.28 9.39
C LEU A 47 0.92 -4.68 7.92
N VAL A 48 1.10 -5.97 7.67
CA VAL A 48 1.04 -6.56 6.33
C VAL A 48 -0.12 -7.55 6.21
N VAL A 49 -0.90 -7.41 5.16
CA VAL A 49 -2.05 -8.26 4.85
C VAL A 49 -1.77 -9.00 3.57
N THR A 50 -1.85 -10.34 3.61
CA THR A 50 -1.61 -11.21 2.46
C THR A 50 -2.86 -12.02 2.16
N ALA A 51 -3.25 -12.12 0.90
CA ALA A 51 -4.32 -13.01 0.47
C ALA A 51 -3.89 -14.48 0.63
N HIS A 52 -4.82 -15.34 1.00
CA HIS A 52 -4.57 -16.79 1.06
C HIS A 52 -4.52 -17.44 -0.33
N GLU A 53 -5.27 -16.92 -1.31
CA GLU A 53 -5.52 -17.56 -2.62
C GLU A 53 -4.60 -17.01 -3.71
N VAL A 54 -3.31 -17.25 -3.56
CA VAL A 54 -2.29 -16.73 -4.48
C VAL A 54 -1.86 -17.82 -5.44
N ASP A 55 -2.05 -17.53 -6.73
CA ASP A 55 -1.64 -18.39 -7.82
C ASP A 55 -0.73 -17.59 -8.75
N PRO A 56 0.56 -17.94 -8.89
CA PRO A 56 1.28 -19.04 -8.23
C PRO A 56 1.73 -18.73 -6.78
N VAL A 57 1.79 -19.75 -5.92
CA VAL A 57 2.20 -19.63 -4.51
C VAL A 57 3.64 -19.13 -4.31
N GLY A 58 4.52 -19.35 -5.30
CA GLY A 58 5.92 -18.92 -5.27
C GLY A 58 6.11 -17.41 -5.05
N LEU A 59 5.10 -16.60 -5.40
CA LEU A 59 5.13 -15.14 -5.17
C LEU A 59 5.11 -14.74 -3.69
N VAL A 60 4.58 -15.59 -2.82
CA VAL A 60 4.26 -15.25 -1.42
C VAL A 60 5.00 -16.12 -0.41
N ILE A 61 5.60 -17.23 -0.83
CA ILE A 61 6.22 -18.20 0.08
C ILE A 61 7.32 -17.60 0.97
N PHE A 62 8.06 -16.59 0.50
CA PHE A 62 9.14 -15.95 1.27
C PHE A 62 8.65 -14.88 2.25
N LEU A 63 7.42 -14.37 2.07
CA LEU A 63 6.90 -13.22 2.79
C LEU A 63 6.73 -13.48 4.30
N PRO A 64 6.14 -14.60 4.76
CA PRO A 64 6.01 -14.88 6.19
C PRO A 64 7.36 -14.91 6.92
N VAL A 65 8.39 -15.48 6.30
CA VAL A 65 9.74 -15.52 6.86
C VAL A 65 10.32 -14.10 6.98
N LEU A 66 10.14 -13.28 5.95
CA LEU A 66 10.60 -11.89 5.94
C LEU A 66 9.92 -11.05 7.04
N TYR A 67 8.60 -11.21 7.25
CA TYR A 67 7.88 -10.46 8.28
C TYR A 67 8.38 -10.77 9.69
N LEU A 68 8.64 -12.05 9.98
CA LEU A 68 9.16 -12.50 11.27
C LEU A 68 10.58 -11.99 11.55
N GLN A 69 11.47 -12.04 10.55
CA GLN A 69 12.85 -11.56 10.69
C GLN A 69 12.92 -10.06 10.99
N VAL A 70 11.99 -9.30 10.42
CA VAL A 70 11.95 -7.84 10.55
C VAL A 70 11.11 -7.38 11.76
N GLY A 71 10.27 -8.27 12.31
CA GLY A 71 9.36 -7.97 13.41
C GLY A 71 8.10 -7.22 12.98
N ALA A 72 7.68 -7.35 11.73
CA ALA A 72 6.44 -6.75 11.22
C ALA A 72 5.24 -7.67 11.52
N SER A 73 4.13 -7.10 12.00
CA SER A 73 2.88 -7.84 12.17
C SER A 73 2.31 -8.22 10.80
N TYR A 74 1.85 -9.47 10.65
CA TYR A 74 1.23 -9.93 9.40
C TYR A 74 -0.06 -10.71 9.66
N CYS A 75 -0.96 -10.70 8.68
CA CYS A 75 -2.17 -11.51 8.69
C CYS A 75 -2.46 -12.08 7.30
N ILE A 76 -3.05 -13.28 7.29
CA ILE A 76 -3.48 -13.96 6.07
C ILE A 76 -5.01 -13.91 6.03
N ILE A 77 -5.55 -13.31 4.97
CA ILE A 77 -6.99 -13.08 4.81
C ILE A 77 -7.53 -13.85 3.60
N LYS A 78 -8.77 -14.34 3.71
CA LYS A 78 -9.48 -15.00 2.60
C LYS A 78 -9.97 -13.97 1.58
N GLY A 79 -9.74 -14.25 0.30
CA GLY A 79 -10.27 -13.46 -0.81
C GLY A 79 -9.31 -12.35 -1.31
N LYS A 80 -8.59 -12.60 -2.42
CA LYS A 80 -7.76 -11.58 -3.09
C LYS A 80 -8.60 -10.47 -3.74
N ALA A 81 -9.84 -10.79 -4.11
CA ALA A 81 -10.79 -9.82 -4.64
C ALA A 81 -11.16 -8.77 -3.57
N ARG A 82 -11.29 -9.16 -2.30
CA ARG A 82 -11.60 -8.25 -1.19
C ARG A 82 -10.47 -7.23 -0.97
N LEU A 83 -9.22 -7.69 -1.05
CA LEU A 83 -8.05 -6.80 -1.04
C LEU A 83 -8.01 -5.91 -2.29
N GLY A 84 -8.41 -6.45 -3.45
CA GLY A 84 -8.58 -5.69 -4.68
C GLY A 84 -9.53 -4.50 -4.53
N HIS A 85 -10.72 -4.73 -3.95
CA HIS A 85 -11.72 -3.69 -3.72
C HIS A 85 -11.18 -2.51 -2.90
N LEU A 86 -10.30 -2.77 -1.92
CA LEU A 86 -9.66 -1.74 -1.10
C LEU A 86 -8.76 -0.79 -1.91
N VAL A 87 -8.14 -1.30 -2.98
CA VAL A 87 -7.17 -0.60 -3.84
C VAL A 87 -7.79 -0.22 -5.19
N HIS A 88 -9.12 -0.34 -5.34
CA HIS A 88 -9.83 -0.12 -6.61
C HIS A 88 -9.28 -0.96 -7.78
N SER A 89 -8.81 -2.17 -7.48
CA SER A 89 -8.28 -3.14 -8.44
C SER A 89 -9.09 -4.44 -8.40
N ARG A 90 -9.05 -5.24 -9.47
CA ARG A 90 -9.80 -6.51 -9.55
C ARG A 90 -9.36 -7.52 -8.49
N ALA A 91 -8.05 -7.60 -8.24
CA ALA A 91 -7.46 -8.50 -7.25
C ALA A 91 -6.14 -7.91 -6.77
N TYR A 92 -5.84 -8.13 -5.49
CA TYR A 92 -4.55 -7.75 -4.93
C TYR A 92 -4.03 -8.84 -3.99
N THR A 93 -2.73 -9.12 -4.06
CA THR A 93 -2.10 -10.21 -3.31
C THR A 93 -1.63 -9.75 -1.93
N THR A 94 -0.96 -8.60 -1.84
CA THR A 94 -0.34 -8.09 -0.62
C THR A 94 -0.57 -6.60 -0.45
N ILE A 95 -0.89 -6.19 0.77
CA ILE A 95 -1.10 -4.79 1.16
C ILE A 95 -0.36 -4.52 2.46
N ALA A 96 0.26 -3.35 2.59
CA ALA A 96 0.92 -2.88 3.79
C ALA A 96 0.33 -1.54 4.26
N PHE A 97 0.16 -1.45 5.57
CA PHE A 97 -0.11 -0.23 6.29
C PHE A 97 1.21 0.40 6.72
N THR A 98 1.54 1.58 6.20
CA THR A 98 2.77 2.29 6.58
C THR A 98 2.55 3.33 7.67
N GLN A 99 1.36 3.95 7.68
CA GLN A 99 0.98 4.96 8.65
C GLN A 99 -0.51 4.84 8.91
N VAL A 100 -0.87 4.84 10.19
CA VAL A 100 -2.25 4.95 10.68
C VAL A 100 -2.45 6.35 11.26
N ASN A 101 -3.69 6.84 11.26
CA ASN A 101 -4.03 8.18 11.72
C ASN A 101 -4.10 8.26 13.24
#